data_AF-A0A936N4R8-F1
#
_entry.id   AF-A0A936N4R8-F1
#
_cell.length_a   1.000
_cell.length_b   1.000
_cell.length_c   1.000
_cell.angle_alpha   90.00
_cell.angle_beta   90.00
_cell.angle_gamma   90.00
#
_symmetry.space_group_name_H-M   'P 1'
#
loop_
_entity.id
_entity.type
_entity.pdbx_description
1 polymer ?
#
loop_
_entity_poly.entity_id
_entity_poly.type
_entity_poly.pdbx_seq_one_letter_code
_entity_poly.pdbx_strand_id
1 'polypeptide(L)'
;MENLNTIGIFNLMVKNLKTLIIVVVVAGALAFAGSFAIKEKFKSIAVVYPINMYETSEESTSEQLLQYFFSEDVKYQLAREFELFKRYGIDTINEKGGRALFSYMYQDNFKFSPTLYESIELSVTDTDPVLAQKMNARLIQLTNLLIRQNKQYTMKQYVVNANAIIKSEERELDSLSKEIKKIREEYNIVDEEKQGKELAKEIAKGNSLSEERAKQAKGIKQKGSDLSVLKGRIRTTLKSMVDIKEQSYKYLLDAQGEIDFVLYVSNPTLPDKRCYPIRSVIVILASLSAAFLTAIILIIRNRGKA
;
A
#
# COMPACT_ATOMS: atom_id res chain seq x y z
N MET A 1 -24.25 45.14 41.79
CA MET A 1 -24.02 43.83 41.15
C MET A 1 -24.30 42.77 42.20
N GLU A 2 -25.51 42.19 42.24
CA GLU A 2 -25.75 41.05 43.14
C GLU A 2 -24.81 39.91 42.73
N ASN A 3 -23.92 39.54 43.64
CA ASN A 3 -23.01 38.43 43.49
C ASN A 3 -23.82 37.17 43.16
N LEU A 4 -23.48 36.51 42.05
CA LEU A 4 -23.98 35.18 41.71
C LEU A 4 -23.54 34.22 42.81
N ASN A 5 -24.33 34.12 43.88
CA ASN A 5 -24.05 33.18 44.94
C ASN A 5 -24.48 31.79 44.46
N THR A 6 -23.56 30.83 44.49
CA THR A 6 -23.80 29.42 44.09
C THR A 6 -25.04 28.84 44.78
N ILE A 7 -25.25 29.21 46.05
CA ILE A 7 -26.42 28.80 46.86
C ILE A 7 -27.72 29.42 46.31
N GLY A 8 -27.67 30.67 45.84
CA GLY A 8 -28.83 31.36 45.26
C GLY A 8 -29.26 30.76 43.93
N ILE A 9 -28.29 30.38 43.08
CA ILE A 9 -28.56 29.68 41.81
C ILE A 9 -29.17 28.30 42.11
N PHE A 10 -28.61 27.55 43.06
CA PHE A 10 -29.13 26.25 43.45
C PHE A 10 -30.57 26.33 43.96
N ASN A 11 -30.86 27.26 44.87
CA ASN A 11 -32.21 27.47 45.40
C ASN A 11 -33.21 27.89 44.31
N LEU A 12 -32.79 28.70 43.35
CA LEU A 12 -33.60 29.07 42.20
C LEU A 12 -33.93 27.88 41.30
N MET A 13 -32.99 26.96 41.10
CA MET A 13 -33.20 25.73 40.34
C MET A 13 -34.17 24.79 41.06
N VAL A 14 -33.99 24.58 42.38
CA VAL A 14 -34.91 23.77 43.21
C VAL A 14 -36.32 24.37 43.21
N LYS A 15 -36.45 25.69 43.33
CA LYS A 15 -37.75 26.39 43.29
C LYS A 15 -38.48 26.18 41.96
N ASN A 16 -37.75 26.08 40.85
CA ASN A 16 -38.32 25.89 39.50
C ASN A 16 -38.17 24.44 39.00
N LEU A 17 -37.95 23.47 39.89
CA LEU A 17 -37.66 22.08 39.52
C LEU A 17 -38.74 21.45 38.65
N LYS A 18 -40.03 21.74 38.91
CA LYS A 18 -41.15 21.27 38.09
C LYS A 18 -41.03 21.74 36.64
N THR A 19 -40.73 23.02 36.43
CA THR A 19 -40.52 23.59 35.10
C THR A 19 -39.35 22.95 34.40
N LEU A 20 -38.24 22.73 35.13
CA LEU A 20 -37.04 22.11 34.57
C LEU A 20 -37.30 20.66 34.15
N ILE A 21 -38.00 19.88 34.98
CA ILE A 21 -38.38 18.49 34.66
C ILE A 21 -39.31 18.47 33.44
N ILE A 22 -40.34 19.33 33.39
CA ILE A 22 -41.28 19.37 32.25
C ILE A 22 -40.53 19.67 30.95
N VAL A 23 -39.65 20.69 30.94
CA VAL A 23 -38.90 21.05 29.74
C VAL A 23 -37.97 19.92 29.30
N VAL A 24 -37.29 19.26 30.24
CA VAL A 24 -36.43 18.10 29.95
C VAL A 24 -37.23 16.95 29.33
N VAL A 25 -38.37 16.59 29.92
CA VAL A 25 -39.20 15.49 29.41
C VAL A 25 -39.76 15.81 28.03
N VAL A 26 -40.23 17.04 27.81
CA VAL A 26 -40.76 17.48 26.51
C VAL A 26 -39.64 17.50 25.46
N ALA A 27 -38.47 18.05 25.78
CA ALA A 27 -37.33 18.07 24.86
C ALA A 27 -36.87 16.64 24.51
N GLY A 28 -36.81 15.75 25.49
CA GLY A 28 -36.48 14.34 25.28
C GLY A 28 -37.50 13.62 24.39
N ALA A 29 -38.79 13.84 24.61
CA ALA A 29 -39.86 13.26 23.79
C ALA A 29 -39.82 13.76 22.34
N LEU A 30 -39.61 15.08 22.14
CA LEU A 30 -39.47 15.68 20.81
C LEU A 30 -38.22 15.16 20.09
N ALA A 31 -37.09 15.05 20.80
CA ALA A 31 -35.86 14.50 20.23
C ALA A 31 -35.99 13.03 19.87
N PHE A 32 -36.68 12.24 20.69
CA PHE A 32 -36.97 10.84 20.41
C PHE A 32 -37.84 10.69 19.16
N ALA A 33 -38.94 11.46 19.07
CA ALA A 33 -39.81 11.47 17.89
C ALA A 33 -39.06 11.91 16.63
N GLY A 34 -38.28 13.00 16.72
CA GLY A 34 -37.47 13.50 15.61
C GLY A 34 -36.40 12.52 15.14
N SER A 35 -35.90 11.64 16.03
CA SER A 35 -34.90 10.64 15.67
C SER A 35 -35.38 9.59 14.67
N PHE A 36 -36.70 9.40 14.49
CA PHE A 36 -37.26 8.50 13.48
C PHE A 36 -37.21 9.08 12.06
N ALA A 37 -37.03 10.40 11.91
CA ALA A 37 -36.83 11.03 10.61
C ALA A 37 -35.41 10.83 10.05
N ILE A 38 -34.45 10.47 10.92
CA ILE A 38 -33.06 10.23 10.53
C ILE A 38 -32.94 8.82 9.97
N LYS A 39 -32.41 8.71 8.74
CA LYS A 39 -32.17 7.40 8.09
C LYS A 39 -31.23 6.55 8.94
N GLU A 40 -31.62 5.31 9.16
CA GLU A 40 -30.77 4.33 9.83
C GLU A 40 -29.56 3.99 8.94
N LYS A 41 -28.39 3.84 9.56
CA LYS A 41 -27.17 3.36 8.90
C LYS A 41 -26.69 2.08 9.55
N PHE A 42 -26.05 1.24 8.75
CA PHE A 42 -25.49 -0.06 9.09
C PHE A 42 -24.00 -0.08 8.78
N LYS A 43 -23.21 -0.76 9.62
CA LYS A 43 -21.75 -0.77 9.54
C LYS A 43 -21.24 -2.18 9.26
N SER A 44 -20.65 -2.40 8.09
CA SER A 44 -19.89 -3.60 7.78
C SER A 44 -18.46 -3.44 8.26
N ILE A 45 -17.89 -4.48 8.87
CA ILE A 45 -16.52 -4.51 9.37
C ILE A 45 -15.77 -5.67 8.71
N ALA A 46 -14.53 -5.44 8.31
CA ALA A 46 -13.61 -6.45 7.82
C ALA A 46 -12.24 -6.24 8.48
N VAL A 47 -11.45 -7.30 8.61
CA VAL A 47 -10.07 -7.22 9.11
C VAL A 47 -9.17 -7.90 8.09
N VAL A 48 -8.12 -7.20 7.68
CA VAL A 48 -7.18 -7.70 6.68
C VAL A 48 -5.74 -7.59 7.14
N TYR A 49 -4.89 -8.45 6.60
CA TYR A 49 -3.47 -8.52 6.90
C TYR A 49 -2.64 -8.40 5.61
N PRO A 50 -1.56 -7.60 5.60
CA PRO A 50 -0.68 -7.50 4.44
C PRO A 50 0.10 -8.80 4.22
N ILE A 51 0.14 -9.29 2.98
CA ILE A 51 0.98 -10.41 2.56
C ILE A 51 1.79 -10.01 1.33
N ASN A 52 2.93 -10.66 1.10
CA ASN A 52 3.80 -10.37 -0.06
C ASN A 52 4.23 -8.89 -0.19
N MET A 53 4.19 -8.16 0.93
CA MET A 53 4.74 -6.81 1.06
C MET A 53 6.09 -6.88 1.78
N TYR A 54 6.99 -5.98 1.42
CA TYR A 54 8.33 -5.90 2.00
C TYR A 54 8.57 -4.48 2.49
N GLU A 55 9.18 -4.37 3.66
CA GLU A 55 9.59 -3.10 4.24
C GLU A 55 10.61 -2.44 3.31
N THR A 56 10.26 -1.25 2.80
CA THR A 56 11.14 -0.45 1.92
C THR A 56 11.82 0.67 2.70
N SER A 57 11.34 0.95 3.91
CA SER A 57 11.82 1.98 4.84
C SER A 57 11.56 1.52 6.28
N GLU A 58 11.55 2.45 7.24
CA GLU A 58 11.26 2.17 8.67
C GLU A 58 9.77 1.86 8.94
N GLU A 59 8.89 2.11 7.97
CA GLU A 59 7.46 1.82 8.07
C GLU A 59 7.15 0.32 8.00
N SER A 60 6.17 -0.13 8.78
CA SER A 60 5.74 -1.53 8.74
C SER A 60 4.93 -1.84 7.48
N THR A 61 4.81 -3.13 7.16
CA THR A 61 3.96 -3.57 6.02
C THR A 61 2.48 -3.22 6.21
N SER A 62 2.00 -3.10 7.45
CA SER A 62 0.62 -2.68 7.73
C SER A 62 0.44 -1.18 7.54
N GLU A 63 1.45 -0.37 7.87
CA GLU A 63 1.46 1.08 7.57
C GLU A 63 1.48 1.34 6.05
N GLN A 64 2.26 0.55 5.30
CA GLN A 64 2.24 0.60 3.83
C GLN A 64 0.85 0.26 3.28
N LEU A 65 0.25 -0.84 3.72
CA LEU A 65 -1.10 -1.22 3.27
C LEU A 65 -2.15 -0.16 3.65
N LEU A 66 -2.01 0.47 4.83
CA LEU A 66 -2.88 1.55 5.26
C LEU A 66 -2.83 2.75 4.30
N GLN A 67 -1.65 3.12 3.81
CA GLN A 67 -1.51 4.17 2.79
C GLN A 67 -2.26 3.83 1.49
N TYR A 68 -2.23 2.57 1.04
CA TYR A 68 -2.99 2.15 -0.12
C TYR A 68 -4.51 2.26 0.08
N PHE A 69 -5.01 2.00 1.30
CA PHE A 69 -6.43 2.23 1.60
C PHE A 69 -6.83 3.71 1.56
N PHE A 70 -5.89 4.62 1.81
CA PHE A 70 -6.10 6.06 1.66
C PHE A 70 -5.90 6.57 0.22
N SER A 71 -5.64 5.71 -0.76
CA SER A 71 -5.46 6.09 -2.16
C SER A 71 -6.69 6.80 -2.75
N GLU A 72 -6.45 7.96 -3.38
CA GLU A 72 -7.48 8.67 -4.15
C GLU A 72 -7.99 7.83 -5.33
N ASP A 73 -7.13 7.03 -5.96
CA ASP A 73 -7.50 6.20 -7.11
C ASP A 73 -8.50 5.11 -6.69
N VAL A 74 -8.24 4.45 -5.56
CA VAL A 74 -9.15 3.47 -4.96
C VAL A 74 -10.47 4.14 -4.57
N LYS A 75 -10.39 5.27 -3.86
CA LYS A 75 -11.57 6.05 -3.45
C LYS A 75 -12.46 6.41 -4.62
N TYR A 76 -11.89 7.00 -5.68
CA TYR A 76 -12.66 7.46 -6.83
C TYR A 76 -13.12 6.32 -7.74
N GLN A 77 -12.38 5.22 -7.82
CA GLN A 77 -12.86 4.03 -8.51
C GLN A 77 -14.06 3.42 -7.80
N LEU A 78 -13.99 3.24 -6.48
CA LEU A 78 -15.12 2.78 -5.67
C LEU A 78 -16.31 3.74 -5.81
N ALA A 79 -16.06 5.06 -5.79
CA ALA A 79 -17.09 6.07 -5.95
C ALA A 79 -17.85 5.97 -7.28
N ARG A 80 -17.14 5.65 -8.36
CA ARG A 80 -17.76 5.42 -9.68
C ARG A 80 -18.55 4.13 -9.72
N GLU A 81 -18.00 3.03 -9.19
CA GLU A 81 -18.65 1.70 -9.23
C GLU A 81 -19.95 1.64 -8.39
N PHE A 82 -20.04 2.42 -7.31
CA PHE A 82 -21.22 2.47 -6.42
C PHE A 82 -22.05 3.76 -6.54
N GLU A 83 -21.77 4.61 -7.53
CA GLU A 83 -22.44 5.90 -7.75
C GLU A 83 -22.49 6.79 -6.48
N LEU A 84 -21.39 6.84 -5.72
CA LEU A 84 -21.38 7.48 -4.39
C LEU A 84 -21.71 8.98 -4.44
N PHE A 85 -21.34 9.68 -5.51
CA PHE A 85 -21.69 11.10 -5.67
C PHE A 85 -23.20 11.32 -5.63
N LYS A 86 -23.94 10.52 -6.40
CA LYS A 86 -25.41 10.58 -6.44
C LYS A 86 -26.02 10.17 -5.11
N ARG A 87 -25.49 9.11 -4.49
CA ARG A 87 -25.94 8.66 -3.15
C ARG A 87 -25.77 9.71 -2.08
N TYR A 88 -24.72 10.51 -2.19
CA TYR A 88 -24.39 11.59 -1.28
C TYR A 88 -25.05 12.92 -1.66
N GLY A 89 -25.81 12.97 -2.76
CA GLY A 89 -26.47 14.19 -3.23
C GLY A 89 -25.49 15.25 -3.75
N ILE A 90 -24.38 14.82 -4.35
CA ILE A 90 -23.34 15.69 -4.93
C ILE A 90 -23.55 15.73 -6.44
N ASP A 91 -24.11 16.84 -6.93
CA ASP A 91 -24.46 17.03 -8.34
C ASP A 91 -23.21 17.14 -9.25
N THR A 92 -22.17 17.83 -8.77
CA THR A 92 -20.91 17.98 -9.50
C THR A 92 -19.72 18.13 -8.57
N ILE A 93 -18.63 17.42 -8.88
CA ILE A 93 -17.35 17.57 -8.20
C ILE A 93 -16.50 18.71 -8.77
N ASN A 94 -16.94 19.32 -9.87
CA ASN A 94 -16.21 20.40 -10.54
C ASN A 94 -16.56 21.78 -9.97
N GLU A 95 -17.61 21.88 -9.15
CA GLU A 95 -17.92 23.10 -8.41
C GLU A 95 -16.99 23.28 -7.20
N LYS A 96 -16.79 24.55 -6.83
CA LYS A 96 -15.94 24.91 -5.68
C LYS A 96 -16.47 24.24 -4.42
N GLY A 97 -15.66 23.35 -3.85
CA GLY A 97 -16.00 22.62 -2.63
C GLY A 97 -16.63 21.23 -2.85
N GLY A 98 -17.04 20.87 -4.07
CA GLY A 98 -17.65 19.55 -4.35
C GLY A 98 -16.74 18.37 -3.97
N ARG A 99 -15.45 18.46 -4.32
CA ARG A 99 -14.44 17.46 -3.92
C ARG A 99 -14.20 17.42 -2.41
N ALA A 100 -14.21 18.57 -1.74
CA ALA A 100 -14.03 18.64 -0.29
C ALA A 100 -15.22 18.03 0.44
N LEU A 101 -16.44 18.34 -0.01
CA LEU A 101 -17.68 17.75 0.50
C LEU A 101 -17.71 16.23 0.31
N PHE A 102 -17.34 15.76 -0.88
CA PHE A 102 -17.23 14.33 -1.16
C PHE A 102 -16.22 13.65 -0.25
N SER A 103 -15.00 14.21 -0.13
CA SER A 103 -13.97 13.64 0.76
C SER A 103 -14.42 13.61 2.21
N TYR A 104 -15.13 14.64 2.69
CA TYR A 104 -15.71 14.64 4.04
C TYR A 104 -16.72 13.52 4.23
N MET A 105 -17.69 13.37 3.31
CA MET A 105 -18.70 12.31 3.40
C MET A 105 -18.11 10.91 3.22
N TYR A 106 -17.08 10.77 2.37
CA TYR A 106 -16.36 9.51 2.23
C TYR A 106 -15.64 9.15 3.52
N GLN A 107 -14.89 10.08 4.11
CA GLN A 107 -14.21 9.85 5.38
C GLN A 107 -15.17 9.59 6.54
N ASP A 108 -16.41 10.10 6.52
CA ASP A 108 -17.42 9.77 7.54
C ASP A 108 -17.87 8.30 7.43
N ASN A 109 -18.08 7.80 6.21
CA ASN A 109 -18.64 6.47 5.97
C ASN A 109 -17.58 5.35 5.81
N PHE A 110 -16.34 5.69 5.45
CA PHE A 110 -15.23 4.76 5.25
C PHE A 110 -14.12 5.08 6.27
N LYS A 111 -13.86 4.15 7.18
CA LYS A 111 -12.81 4.29 8.20
C LYS A 111 -11.83 3.12 8.12
N PHE A 112 -10.55 3.44 8.24
CA PHE A 112 -9.44 2.49 8.25
C PHE A 112 -8.63 2.72 9.52
N SER A 113 -8.30 1.67 10.24
CA SER A 113 -7.52 1.79 11.48
C SER A 113 -6.61 0.60 11.66
N PRO A 114 -5.34 0.81 12.06
CA PRO A 114 -4.47 -0.29 12.42
C PRO A 114 -5.00 -0.97 13.68
N THR A 115 -4.80 -2.28 13.73
CA THR A 115 -5.03 -3.11 14.92
C THR A 115 -3.70 -3.30 15.66
N LEU A 116 -3.75 -3.88 16.87
CA LEU A 116 -2.54 -4.20 17.65
C LEU A 116 -1.68 -5.34 17.07
N TYR A 117 -2.13 -5.99 15.99
CA TYR A 117 -1.53 -7.21 15.43
C TYR A 117 -1.14 -7.06 13.95
N GLU A 118 -0.65 -5.88 13.55
CA GLU A 118 -0.23 -5.57 12.16
C GLU A 118 -1.33 -5.85 11.10
N SER A 119 -2.58 -5.87 11.52
CA SER A 119 -3.75 -5.97 10.65
C SER A 119 -4.46 -4.62 10.57
N ILE A 120 -5.30 -4.44 9.58
CA ILE A 120 -6.10 -3.22 9.40
C ILE A 120 -7.57 -3.59 9.53
N GLU A 121 -8.29 -2.88 10.39
CA GLU A 121 -9.74 -2.90 10.44
C GLU A 121 -10.30 -1.89 9.44
N LEU A 122 -11.24 -2.36 8.61
CA LEU A 122 -11.99 -1.54 7.68
C LEU A 122 -13.45 -1.53 8.10
N SER A 123 -14.00 -0.32 8.24
CA SER A 123 -15.43 -0.16 8.46
C SER A 123 -16.07 0.71 7.38
N VAL A 124 -17.14 0.19 6.79
CA VAL A 124 -17.93 0.87 5.77
C VAL A 124 -19.36 0.97 6.25
N THR A 125 -19.90 2.18 6.18
CA THR A 125 -21.24 2.51 6.68
C THR A 125 -22.15 2.96 5.54
N ASP A 126 -23.33 2.36 5.42
CA ASP A 126 -24.37 2.77 4.46
C ASP A 126 -25.77 2.60 5.07
N THR A 127 -26.78 3.20 4.44
CA THR A 127 -28.19 2.98 4.78
C THR A 127 -28.69 1.58 4.42
N ASP A 128 -28.04 0.92 3.45
CA ASP A 128 -28.32 -0.46 3.04
C ASP A 128 -27.21 -1.39 3.57
N PRO A 129 -27.52 -2.38 4.44
CA PRO A 129 -26.53 -3.26 5.03
C PRO A 129 -25.80 -4.15 4.00
N VAL A 130 -26.49 -4.55 2.93
CA VAL A 130 -25.91 -5.37 1.86
C VAL A 130 -24.93 -4.53 1.04
N LEU A 131 -25.26 -3.26 0.79
CA LEU A 131 -24.35 -2.36 0.10
C LEU A 131 -23.14 -2.00 0.95
N ALA A 132 -23.30 -1.78 2.25
CA ALA A 132 -22.18 -1.58 3.16
C ALA A 132 -21.18 -2.74 3.07
N GLN A 133 -21.68 -3.99 3.09
CA GLN A 133 -20.84 -5.18 2.94
C GLN A 133 -20.16 -5.25 1.57
N LYS A 134 -20.92 -5.03 0.48
CA LYS A 134 -20.38 -5.07 -0.89
C LYS A 134 -19.31 -4.01 -1.12
N MET A 135 -19.51 -2.79 -0.63
CA MET A 135 -18.53 -1.71 -0.71
C MET A 135 -17.27 -2.03 0.08
N ASN A 136 -17.39 -2.62 1.27
CA ASN A 136 -16.24 -3.05 2.06
C ASN A 136 -15.42 -4.12 1.35
N ALA A 137 -16.08 -5.17 0.83
CA ALA A 137 -15.42 -6.22 0.04
C ALA A 137 -14.74 -5.63 -1.21
N ARG A 138 -15.43 -4.74 -1.92
CA ARG A 138 -14.90 -4.17 -3.16
C ARG A 138 -13.74 -3.22 -2.92
N LEU A 139 -13.79 -2.42 -1.84
CA LEU A 139 -12.67 -1.58 -1.42
C LEU A 139 -11.39 -2.42 -1.25
N ILE A 140 -11.48 -3.54 -0.53
CA ILE A 140 -10.34 -4.43 -0.28
C ILE A 140 -9.80 -5.00 -1.60
N GLN A 141 -10.68 -5.44 -2.51
CA GLN A 141 -10.30 -5.93 -3.83
C GLN A 141 -9.62 -4.87 -4.69
N LEU A 142 -10.12 -3.63 -4.68
CA LEU A 142 -9.54 -2.52 -5.43
C LEU A 142 -8.15 -2.14 -4.89
N THR A 143 -8.00 -2.10 -3.57
CA THR A 143 -6.71 -1.89 -2.92
C THR A 143 -5.70 -2.97 -3.32
N ASN A 144 -6.09 -4.26 -3.22
CA ASN A 144 -5.25 -5.38 -3.64
C ASN A 144 -4.84 -5.27 -5.12
N LEU A 145 -5.79 -4.91 -5.99
CA LEU A 145 -5.54 -4.71 -7.41
C LEU A 145 -4.54 -3.58 -7.68
N LEU A 146 -4.67 -2.45 -7.00
CA LEU A 146 -3.76 -1.30 -7.14
C LEU A 146 -2.33 -1.70 -6.74
N ILE A 147 -2.17 -2.38 -5.60
CA ILE A 147 -0.85 -2.86 -5.15
C ILE A 147 -0.25 -3.80 -6.19
N ARG A 148 -1.04 -4.77 -6.68
CA ARG A 148 -0.61 -5.73 -7.70
C ARG A 148 -0.17 -5.04 -8.98
N GLN A 149 -0.93 -4.07 -9.47
CA GLN A 149 -0.59 -3.32 -10.68
C GLN A 149 0.73 -2.54 -10.50
N ASN A 150 0.91 -1.88 -9.36
CA ASN A 150 2.15 -1.17 -9.05
C ASN A 150 3.36 -2.12 -8.98
N LYS A 151 3.22 -3.27 -8.31
CA LYS A 151 4.29 -4.27 -8.23
C LYS A 151 4.61 -4.86 -9.60
N GLN A 152 3.61 -5.28 -10.38
CA GLN A 152 3.82 -5.80 -11.73
C GLN A 152 4.49 -4.76 -12.65
N TYR A 153 4.12 -3.48 -12.53
CA TYR A 153 4.76 -2.40 -13.28
C TYR A 153 6.26 -2.31 -12.94
N THR A 154 6.60 -2.25 -11.67
CA THR A 154 8.01 -2.17 -11.22
C THR A 154 8.80 -3.43 -11.62
N MET A 155 8.23 -4.63 -11.45
CA MET A 155 8.91 -5.88 -11.83
C MET A 155 9.20 -5.97 -13.33
N LYS A 156 8.28 -5.49 -14.19
CA LYS A 156 8.53 -5.39 -15.63
C LYS A 156 9.71 -4.48 -15.96
N GLN A 157 9.88 -3.37 -15.23
CA GLN A 157 11.04 -2.49 -15.43
C GLN A 157 12.35 -3.19 -15.08
N TYR A 158 12.39 -3.96 -13.99
CA TYR A 158 13.58 -4.75 -13.65
C TYR A 158 13.93 -5.78 -14.74
N VAL A 159 12.94 -6.47 -15.30
CA VAL A 159 13.15 -7.42 -16.42
C VAL A 159 13.72 -6.70 -17.65
N VAL A 160 13.18 -5.53 -18.01
CA VAL A 160 13.69 -4.73 -19.14
C VAL A 160 15.14 -4.32 -18.92
N ASN A 161 15.48 -3.85 -17.70
CA ASN A 161 16.84 -3.46 -17.35
C ASN A 161 17.80 -4.66 -17.37
N ALA A 162 17.39 -5.81 -16.82
CA ALA A 162 18.18 -7.03 -16.84
C ALA A 162 18.48 -7.49 -18.27
N ASN A 163 17.49 -7.44 -19.16
CA ASN A 163 17.68 -7.81 -20.58
C ASN A 163 18.66 -6.86 -21.30
N ALA A 164 18.66 -5.57 -20.96
CA ALA A 164 19.63 -4.62 -21.51
C ALA A 164 21.07 -4.94 -21.06
N ILE A 165 21.25 -5.33 -19.80
CA ILE A 165 22.56 -5.73 -19.25
C ILE A 165 23.03 -7.04 -19.89
N ILE A 166 22.17 -8.06 -19.94
CA ILE A 166 22.47 -9.35 -20.57
C ILE A 166 22.94 -9.16 -22.02
N LYS A 167 22.25 -8.31 -22.78
CA LYS A 167 22.62 -8.00 -24.17
C LYS A 167 24.00 -7.32 -24.28
N SER A 168 24.38 -6.52 -23.28
CA SER A 168 25.71 -5.92 -23.21
C SER A 168 26.78 -6.98 -22.92
N GLU A 169 26.51 -7.89 -21.98
CA GLU A 169 27.41 -9.00 -21.64
C GLU A 169 27.58 -9.99 -22.80
N GLU A 170 26.51 -10.28 -23.55
CA GLU A 170 26.57 -11.11 -24.77
C GLU A 170 27.52 -10.51 -25.81
N ARG A 171 27.46 -9.19 -26.04
CA ARG A 171 28.38 -8.48 -26.95
C ARG A 171 29.82 -8.52 -26.45
N GLU A 172 30.03 -8.42 -25.14
CA GLU A 172 31.35 -8.54 -24.53
C GLU A 172 31.92 -9.94 -24.71
N LEU A 173 31.13 -10.98 -24.44
CA LEU A 173 31.51 -12.38 -24.65
C LEU A 173 31.86 -12.66 -26.12
N ASP A 174 31.09 -12.11 -27.06
CA ASP A 174 31.40 -12.20 -28.49
C ASP A 174 32.74 -11.54 -28.84
N SER A 175 33.01 -10.36 -28.27
CA SER A 175 34.27 -9.63 -28.48
C SER A 175 35.46 -10.42 -27.91
N LEU A 176 35.36 -10.90 -26.67
CA LEU A 176 36.40 -11.69 -26.01
C LEU A 176 36.66 -12.99 -26.76
N SER A 177 35.59 -13.66 -27.21
CA SER A 177 35.70 -14.90 -27.99
C SER A 177 36.39 -14.67 -29.33
N LYS A 178 36.09 -13.56 -30.02
CA LYS A 178 36.78 -13.17 -31.26
C LYS A 178 38.26 -12.89 -31.04
N GLU A 179 38.61 -12.22 -29.94
CA GLU A 179 40.01 -11.92 -29.59
C GLU A 179 40.81 -13.19 -29.27
N ILE A 180 40.25 -14.10 -28.45
CA ILE A 180 40.85 -15.41 -28.20
C ILE A 180 41.02 -16.18 -29.52
N LYS A 181 39.99 -16.21 -30.37
CA LYS A 181 40.03 -16.90 -31.66
C LYS A 181 41.15 -16.35 -32.55
N LYS A 182 41.30 -15.02 -32.63
CA LYS A 182 42.38 -14.37 -33.39
C LYS A 182 43.76 -14.80 -32.89
N ILE A 183 44.01 -14.78 -31.57
CA ILE A 183 45.30 -15.23 -31.00
C ILE A 183 45.54 -16.71 -31.30
N ARG A 184 44.50 -17.54 -31.17
CA ARG A 184 44.60 -18.99 -31.45
C ARG A 184 44.93 -19.29 -32.90
N GLU A 185 44.27 -18.63 -33.84
CA GLU A 185 44.52 -18.78 -35.28
C GLU A 185 45.90 -18.22 -35.68
N GLU A 186 46.29 -17.07 -35.13
CA GLU A 186 47.58 -16.45 -35.43
C GLU A 186 48.75 -17.33 -35.02
N TYR A 187 48.67 -18.01 -33.88
CA TYR A 187 49.77 -18.80 -33.30
C TYR A 187 49.55 -20.32 -33.32
N ASN A 188 48.50 -20.82 -33.97
CA ASN A 188 48.09 -22.24 -33.99
C ASN A 188 47.93 -22.84 -32.57
N ILE A 189 47.41 -22.05 -31.63
CA ILE A 189 47.19 -22.48 -30.24
C ILE A 189 45.80 -23.07 -30.11
N VAL A 190 45.71 -24.29 -29.59
CA VAL A 190 44.44 -24.99 -29.34
C VAL A 190 44.14 -25.04 -27.85
N ASP A 191 45.14 -25.42 -27.06
CA ASP A 191 45.07 -25.55 -25.60
C ASP A 191 46.40 -25.05 -25.03
N GLU A 192 46.44 -23.77 -24.63
CA GLU A 192 47.67 -23.11 -24.22
C GLU A 192 48.28 -23.71 -22.94
N GLU A 193 47.46 -24.26 -22.04
CA GLU A 193 47.94 -24.90 -20.82
C GLU A 193 48.61 -26.24 -21.12
N LYS A 194 47.98 -27.09 -21.94
CA LYS A 194 48.57 -28.38 -22.32
C LYS A 194 49.78 -28.20 -23.24
N GLN A 195 49.63 -27.39 -24.29
CA GLN A 195 50.73 -27.13 -25.24
C GLN A 195 51.90 -26.43 -24.54
N GLY A 196 51.64 -25.52 -23.60
CA GLY A 196 52.70 -24.86 -22.82
C GLY A 196 53.50 -25.85 -21.98
N LYS A 197 52.81 -26.80 -21.31
CA LYS A 197 53.46 -27.87 -20.52
C LYS A 197 54.26 -28.83 -21.40
N GLU A 198 53.75 -29.21 -22.56
CA GLU A 198 54.46 -30.09 -23.50
C GLU A 198 55.70 -29.41 -24.08
N LEU A 199 55.56 -28.18 -24.58
CA LEU A 199 56.67 -27.41 -25.16
C LEU A 199 57.77 -27.15 -24.13
N ALA A 200 57.42 -26.85 -22.88
CA ALA A 200 58.40 -26.70 -21.80
C ALA A 200 59.21 -27.99 -21.58
N LYS A 201 58.58 -29.16 -21.66
CA LYS A 201 59.27 -30.46 -21.54
C LYS A 201 60.17 -30.76 -22.74
N GLU A 202 59.74 -30.45 -23.95
CA GLU A 202 60.54 -30.65 -25.17
C GLU A 202 61.79 -29.74 -25.18
N ILE A 203 61.61 -28.47 -24.82
CA ILE A 203 62.72 -27.50 -24.72
C ILE A 203 63.72 -27.95 -23.65
N ALA A 204 63.24 -28.42 -22.48
CA ALA A 204 64.10 -28.91 -21.41
C ALA A 204 64.91 -30.17 -21.79
N LYS A 205 64.42 -30.97 -22.75
CA LYS A 205 65.12 -32.14 -23.30
C LYS A 205 66.14 -31.78 -24.39
N GLY A 206 66.24 -30.51 -24.79
CA GLY A 206 67.17 -30.04 -25.82
C GLY A 206 66.75 -30.35 -27.25
N ASN A 207 65.48 -30.70 -27.48
CA ASN A 207 64.98 -30.99 -28.82
C ASN A 207 64.78 -29.69 -29.63
N SER A 208 65.14 -29.70 -30.91
CA SER A 208 64.74 -28.63 -31.83
C SER A 208 63.23 -28.71 -32.08
N LEU A 209 62.55 -27.57 -31.94
CA LEU A 209 61.12 -27.48 -32.20
C LEU A 209 60.86 -27.45 -33.72
N SER A 210 59.82 -28.13 -34.18
CA SER A 210 59.29 -27.93 -35.54
C SER A 210 58.83 -26.48 -35.73
N GLU A 211 58.73 -26.01 -36.97
CA GLU A 211 58.29 -24.63 -37.27
C GLU A 211 56.93 -24.30 -36.63
N GLU A 212 56.00 -25.25 -36.68
CA GLU A 212 54.67 -25.12 -36.06
C GLU A 212 54.76 -25.05 -34.52
N ARG A 213 55.55 -25.95 -33.90
CA ARG A 213 55.76 -25.96 -32.43
C ARG A 213 56.49 -24.70 -31.97
N ALA A 214 57.41 -24.16 -32.77
CA ALA A 214 58.10 -22.90 -32.50
C ALA A 214 57.12 -21.71 -32.55
N LYS A 215 56.19 -21.70 -33.51
CA LYS A 215 55.12 -20.69 -33.61
C LYS A 215 54.20 -20.72 -32.40
N GLN A 216 53.79 -21.90 -31.96
CA GLN A 216 53.00 -22.10 -30.73
C GLN A 216 53.76 -21.63 -29.49
N ALA A 217 55.04 -22.01 -29.34
CA ALA A 217 55.87 -21.62 -28.20
C ALA A 217 56.02 -20.09 -28.11
N LYS A 218 56.20 -19.42 -29.27
CA LYS A 218 56.24 -17.95 -29.34
C LYS A 218 54.91 -17.34 -28.92
N GLY A 219 53.79 -17.87 -29.41
CA GLY A 219 52.46 -17.39 -29.05
C GLY A 219 52.14 -17.55 -27.58
N ILE A 220 52.43 -18.71 -26.98
CA ILE A 220 52.22 -18.95 -25.55
C ILE A 220 53.11 -18.01 -24.71
N LYS A 221 54.37 -17.82 -25.11
CA LYS A 221 55.28 -16.90 -24.41
C LYS A 221 54.82 -15.44 -24.48
N GLN A 222 54.31 -15.00 -25.63
CA GLN A 222 53.93 -13.60 -25.85
C GLN A 222 52.50 -13.27 -25.42
N LYS A 223 51.58 -14.23 -25.54
CA LYS A 223 50.12 -14.04 -25.39
C LYS A 223 49.49 -14.93 -24.33
N GLY A 224 50.23 -15.81 -23.67
CA GLY A 224 49.69 -16.70 -22.63
C GLY A 224 49.01 -15.95 -21.47
N SER A 225 49.61 -14.85 -21.01
CA SER A 225 49.01 -13.99 -20.00
C SER A 225 47.70 -13.36 -20.50
N ASP A 226 47.71 -12.79 -21.71
CA ASP A 226 46.52 -12.19 -22.34
C ASP A 226 45.39 -13.22 -22.45
N LEU A 227 45.68 -14.43 -22.94
CA LEU A 227 44.71 -15.54 -23.03
C LEU A 227 44.12 -15.91 -21.67
N SER A 228 44.96 -15.96 -20.62
CA SER A 228 44.50 -16.25 -19.25
C SER A 228 43.54 -15.17 -18.74
N VAL A 229 43.86 -13.89 -18.95
CA VAL A 229 43.01 -12.75 -18.59
C VAL A 229 41.68 -12.80 -19.35
N LEU A 230 41.71 -13.02 -20.67
CA LEU A 230 40.51 -13.11 -21.50
C LEU A 230 39.60 -14.27 -21.06
N LYS A 231 40.17 -15.45 -20.78
CA LYS A 231 39.42 -16.60 -20.25
C LYS A 231 38.84 -16.32 -18.86
N GLY A 232 39.60 -15.67 -17.99
CA GLY A 232 39.13 -15.22 -16.68
C GLY A 232 37.93 -14.28 -16.81
N ARG A 233 38.01 -13.31 -17.72
CA ARG A 233 36.93 -12.37 -18.00
C ARG A 233 35.68 -13.06 -18.55
N ILE A 234 35.82 -13.97 -19.52
CA ILE A 234 34.69 -14.80 -20.00
C ILE A 234 34.01 -15.53 -18.85
N ARG A 235 34.77 -16.18 -17.96
CA ARG A 235 34.19 -16.92 -16.82
C ARG A 235 33.41 -15.99 -15.88
N THR A 236 33.98 -14.83 -15.55
CA THR A 236 33.31 -13.84 -14.68
C THR A 236 32.06 -13.26 -15.34
N THR A 237 32.12 -12.88 -16.61
CA THR A 237 30.97 -12.37 -17.37
C THR A 237 29.87 -13.43 -17.50
N LEU A 238 30.21 -14.69 -17.79
CA LEU A 238 29.23 -15.78 -17.81
C LEU A 238 28.54 -15.97 -16.46
N LYS A 239 29.30 -15.91 -15.36
CA LYS A 239 28.75 -16.01 -14.01
C LYS A 239 27.77 -14.87 -13.73
N SER A 240 28.19 -13.62 -13.97
CA SER A 240 27.34 -12.42 -13.85
C SER A 240 26.05 -12.57 -14.66
N MET A 241 26.15 -13.00 -15.91
CA MET A 241 25.00 -13.18 -16.79
C MET A 241 24.01 -14.23 -16.27
N VAL A 242 24.50 -15.33 -15.70
CA VAL A 242 23.65 -16.36 -15.08
C VAL A 242 22.92 -15.78 -13.87
N ASP A 243 23.65 -15.10 -12.97
CA ASP A 243 23.07 -14.50 -11.76
C ASP A 243 21.96 -13.48 -12.12
N ILE A 244 22.20 -12.63 -13.13
CA ILE A 244 21.21 -11.65 -13.62
C ILE A 244 20.01 -12.34 -14.28
N LYS A 245 20.24 -13.41 -15.06
CA LYS A 245 19.15 -14.17 -15.69
C LYS A 245 18.24 -14.83 -14.64
N GLU A 246 18.82 -15.45 -13.61
CA GLU A 246 18.05 -16.05 -12.52
C GLU A 246 17.19 -15.01 -11.79
N GLN A 247 17.75 -13.83 -11.50
CA GLN A 247 17.00 -12.75 -10.87
C GLN A 247 15.89 -12.20 -11.80
N SER A 248 16.19 -12.03 -13.09
CA SER A 248 15.21 -11.59 -14.10
C SER A 248 14.03 -12.56 -14.20
N TYR A 249 14.26 -13.87 -14.13
CA TYR A 249 13.19 -14.86 -14.16
C TYR A 249 12.28 -14.80 -12.93
N LYS A 250 12.83 -14.52 -11.74
CA LYS A 250 12.01 -14.29 -10.54
C LYS A 250 11.09 -13.08 -10.72
N TYR A 251 11.64 -11.96 -11.20
CA TYR A 251 10.82 -10.77 -11.48
C TYR A 251 9.80 -11.00 -12.59
N LEU A 252 10.14 -11.78 -13.61
CA LEU A 252 9.21 -12.13 -14.68
C LEU A 252 8.04 -12.96 -14.15
N LEU A 253 8.32 -13.94 -13.28
CA LEU A 253 7.30 -14.74 -12.62
C LEU A 253 6.34 -13.85 -11.82
N ASP A 254 6.87 -12.97 -10.98
CA ASP A 254 6.05 -12.05 -10.16
C ASP A 254 5.27 -11.04 -11.02
N ALA A 255 5.86 -10.57 -12.12
CA ALA A 255 5.22 -9.64 -13.05
C ALA A 255 4.05 -10.25 -13.84
N GLN A 256 4.10 -11.57 -14.07
CA GLN A 256 3.07 -12.32 -14.80
C GLN A 256 2.05 -12.98 -13.87
N GLY A 257 2.42 -13.22 -12.61
CA GLY A 257 1.56 -13.85 -11.61
C GLY A 257 0.43 -12.95 -11.13
N GLU A 258 -0.67 -13.58 -10.72
CA GLU A 258 -1.77 -12.95 -9.99
C GLU A 258 -1.60 -13.20 -8.49
N ILE A 259 -0.71 -12.43 -7.87
CA ILE A 259 -0.40 -12.54 -6.45
C ILE A 259 -1.29 -11.58 -5.66
N ASP A 260 -1.86 -12.06 -4.56
CA ASP A 260 -2.58 -11.23 -3.60
C ASP A 260 -1.63 -10.63 -2.57
N PHE A 261 -1.93 -9.39 -2.19
CA PHE A 261 -1.19 -8.59 -1.22
C PHE A 261 -1.99 -8.32 0.05
N VAL A 262 -3.25 -8.72 0.07
CA VAL A 262 -4.19 -8.51 1.17
C VAL A 262 -4.89 -9.82 1.49
N LEU A 263 -4.69 -10.31 2.71
CA LEU A 263 -5.35 -11.51 3.22
C LEU A 263 -6.52 -11.12 4.13
N TYR A 264 -7.66 -11.79 3.98
CA TYR A 264 -8.78 -11.64 4.91
C TYR A 264 -8.50 -12.39 6.21
N VAL A 265 -8.36 -11.66 7.31
CA VAL A 265 -8.42 -12.22 8.67
C VAL A 265 -9.89 -12.42 9.07
N SER A 266 -10.74 -11.45 8.71
CA SER A 266 -12.19 -11.53 8.84
C SER A 266 -12.86 -10.92 7.62
N ASN A 267 -13.77 -11.67 7.02
CA ASN A 267 -14.55 -11.21 5.87
C ASN A 267 -15.51 -10.08 6.26
N PRO A 268 -15.87 -9.20 5.30
CA PRO A 268 -16.86 -8.15 5.52
C PRO A 268 -18.17 -8.69 6.11
N THR A 269 -18.53 -8.20 7.30
CA THR A 269 -19.75 -8.63 7.98
C THR A 269 -20.99 -8.07 7.28
N LEU A 270 -22.09 -8.83 7.30
CA LEU A 270 -23.43 -8.34 6.97
C LEU A 270 -24.08 -7.84 8.27
N PRO A 271 -24.17 -6.52 8.49
CA PRO A 271 -24.72 -5.99 9.73
C PRO A 271 -26.23 -6.24 9.87
N ASP A 272 -26.63 -6.79 11.01
CA ASP A 272 -28.03 -7.04 11.41
C ASP A 272 -28.60 -5.92 12.29
N LYS A 273 -27.73 -5.07 12.85
CA LYS A 273 -28.09 -3.96 13.74
C LYS A 273 -27.59 -2.62 13.20
N ARG A 274 -28.46 -1.59 13.28
CA ARG A 274 -28.08 -0.22 12.95
C ARG A 274 -26.98 0.30 13.88
N CYS A 275 -26.03 1.04 13.32
CA CYS A 275 -25.00 1.75 14.07
C CYS A 275 -25.36 3.23 14.32
N TYR A 276 -26.27 3.79 13.51
CA TYR A 276 -26.72 5.18 13.61
C TYR A 276 -28.19 5.30 13.21
N PRO A 277 -28.99 6.21 13.80
CA PRO A 277 -28.66 7.05 14.94
C PRO A 277 -28.68 6.27 16.27
N ILE A 278 -27.78 6.64 17.19
CA ILE A 278 -27.83 6.19 18.58
C ILE A 278 -28.89 7.03 19.31
N ARG A 279 -30.15 6.60 19.23
CA ARG A 279 -31.32 7.39 19.69
C ARG A 279 -31.20 7.83 21.17
N SER A 280 -30.63 7.00 22.04
CA SER A 280 -30.40 7.35 23.45
C SER A 280 -29.48 8.57 23.61
N VAL A 281 -28.41 8.66 22.82
CA VAL A 281 -27.47 9.79 22.85
C VAL A 281 -28.17 11.08 22.40
N ILE A 282 -28.98 11.02 21.34
CA ILE A 282 -29.77 12.17 20.86
C ILE A 282 -30.70 12.69 21.95
N VAL A 283 -31.45 11.79 22.60
CA VAL A 283 -32.39 12.14 23.67
C VAL A 283 -31.68 12.76 24.88
N ILE A 284 -30.54 12.18 25.30
CA ILE A 284 -29.76 12.69 26.44
C ILE A 284 -29.20 14.08 26.12
N LEU A 285 -28.59 14.27 24.95
CA LEU A 285 -28.03 15.56 24.56
C LEU A 285 -29.11 16.64 24.47
N ALA A 286 -30.24 16.35 23.81
CA ALA A 286 -31.35 17.30 23.72
C ALA A 286 -31.91 17.66 25.10
N SER A 287 -32.07 16.67 25.98
CA SER A 287 -32.52 16.87 27.37
C SER A 287 -31.57 17.75 28.16
N LEU A 288 -30.26 17.50 28.09
CA LEU A 288 -29.23 18.29 28.77
C LEU A 288 -29.15 19.72 28.22
N SER A 289 -29.17 19.89 26.90
CA SER A 289 -29.19 21.22 26.28
C SER A 289 -30.43 22.03 26.68
N ALA A 290 -31.60 21.38 26.73
CA ALA A 290 -32.84 22.04 27.15
C ALA A 290 -32.80 22.42 28.65
N ALA A 291 -32.29 21.54 29.52
CA ALA A 291 -32.10 21.84 30.93
C ALA A 291 -31.16 23.05 31.12
N PHE A 292 -30.05 23.06 30.40
CA PHE A 292 -29.04 24.12 30.47
C PHE A 292 -29.60 25.48 30.00
N LEU A 293 -30.27 25.52 28.84
CA LEU A 293 -30.90 26.74 28.33
C LEU A 293 -31.99 27.24 29.29
N THR A 294 -32.79 26.34 29.85
CA THR A 294 -33.82 26.69 30.83
C THR A 294 -33.20 27.29 32.09
N ALA A 295 -32.09 26.73 32.57
CA ALA A 295 -31.36 27.27 33.72
C ALA A 295 -30.92 28.72 33.46
N ILE A 296 -30.33 28.99 32.29
CA ILE A 296 -29.92 30.35 31.89
C ILE A 296 -31.12 31.30 31.85
N ILE A 297 -32.22 30.88 31.23
CA ILE A 297 -33.44 31.71 31.12
C ILE A 297 -34.00 32.03 32.51
N LEU A 298 -34.03 31.05 33.42
CA LEU A 298 -34.51 31.25 34.79
C LEU A 298 -33.62 32.23 35.58
N ILE A 299 -32.29 32.17 35.39
CA ILE A 299 -31.33 33.10 35.99
C ILE A 299 -31.59 34.53 35.49
N ILE A 300 -31.74 34.71 34.17
CA ILE A 300 -32.01 36.03 33.56
C ILE A 300 -33.35 36.59 34.05
N ARG A 301 -34.41 35.78 34.04
CA ARG A 301 -35.75 36.19 34.48
C ARG A 301 -35.78 36.62 35.96
N ASN A 302 -35.02 35.96 36.81
CA ASN A 302 -34.97 36.30 38.23
C ASN A 302 -34.20 37.61 38.48
N ARG A 303 -33.17 37.90 37.67
CA ARG A 303 -32.46 39.18 37.70
C ARG A 303 -33.31 40.37 37.27
N GLY A 304 -34.24 40.19 36.32
CA GLY A 304 -35.15 41.25 35.88
C GLY A 304 -36.34 41.51 36.83
N LYS A 305 -36.49 40.72 37.90
CA LYS A 305 -37.52 40.88 38.93
C LYS A 305 -36.98 41.43 40.26
N ALA A 306 -35.65 41.59 40.37
CA ALA A 306 -34.96 42.28 41.44
C ALA A 306 -34.66 43.72 40.98
#